data_AF-A0A1E7GJ21-F1
#
_entry.id   AF-A0A1E7GJ21-F1
#
_cell.length_a   1.000
_cell.length_b   1.000
_cell.length_c   1.000
_cell.angle_alpha   90.00
_cell.angle_beta   90.00
_cell.angle_gamma   90.00
#
_symmetry.space_group_name_H-M   'P 1'
#
loop_
_entity.id
_entity.type
_entity.pdbx_description
1 polymer ?
#
loop_
_entity_poly.entity_id
_entity_poly.type
_entity_poly.pdbx_seq_one_letter_code
_entity_poly.pdbx_strand_id
1 'polypeptide(L)'
;MERFWVIIFDVAVAVGFYLWFSRMVHKKSMQEYILSHLWLLHPNAICYWRAAMALVSYILYFFFGYQNFAMFFFTFAAVLDGVDGVVARSCNLGSKWGEWLDPMCDKLTYIPPLIGFAYAGYLSTKLVWILVIVELIGQFLARHILKLLHSSGAANNFGKIKAIICFALVIFCALLEKNPTIVNIGDEVLVACILLSSASLIFKFVPNRLYADILSTLNFFCGITSLILTHNRQFSWAILIIIMGQLFDLFDGRMAEKHGGTKYGPYLDDIADFVSFGLAPAYVIVKSGGALAWFFGFIFFIGVAYRLIRFISVDKKRTDLPEGVFNGLPSPAGALIVLGAALVVQPTLLWVAATLSVGLMVSHVRFVHFGRVILRQTPKPIFFLVSSTIIITITFILKTKNSEMFGYLVLSSVILYMIVGRKWLARI
;
A
#
# COMPACT_ATOMS: atom_id res chain seq x y z
N MET A 1 13.01 16.81 -23.03
CA MET A 1 13.84 15.70 -23.55
C MET A 1 15.20 15.59 -22.86
N GLU A 2 16.08 16.60 -22.88
CA GLU A 2 17.44 16.49 -22.30
C GLU A 2 17.47 16.12 -20.81
N ARG A 3 16.67 16.77 -19.96
CA ARG A 3 16.67 16.50 -18.50
C ARG A 3 16.21 15.08 -18.16
N PHE A 4 15.33 14.51 -18.97
CA PHE A 4 14.90 13.13 -18.80
C PHE A 4 16.07 12.15 -18.99
N TRP A 5 16.89 12.38 -20.02
CA TRP A 5 18.10 11.57 -20.25
C TRP A 5 19.15 11.76 -19.18
N VAL A 6 19.34 12.98 -18.68
CA VAL A 6 20.23 13.26 -17.52
C VAL A 6 19.77 12.46 -16.31
N ILE A 7 18.48 12.47 -15.98
CA ILE A 7 17.94 11.72 -14.83
C ILE A 7 18.12 10.21 -15.01
N ILE A 8 17.87 9.67 -16.20
CA ILE A 8 18.10 8.25 -16.48
C ILE A 8 19.57 7.90 -16.28
N PHE A 9 20.48 8.73 -16.79
CA PHE A 9 21.91 8.54 -16.63
C PHE A 9 22.32 8.59 -15.14
N ASP A 10 21.88 9.62 -14.41
CA ASP A 10 22.18 9.79 -12.98
C ASP A 10 21.68 8.60 -12.15
N VAL A 11 20.44 8.16 -12.41
CA VAL A 11 19.86 6.98 -11.75
C VAL A 11 20.65 5.72 -12.10
N ALA A 12 21.03 5.52 -13.36
CA ALA A 12 21.81 4.37 -13.79
C ALA A 12 23.19 4.32 -13.11
N VAL A 13 23.89 5.47 -13.04
CA VAL A 13 25.19 5.60 -12.37
C VAL A 13 25.05 5.35 -10.87
N ALA A 14 24.08 5.99 -10.21
CA ALA A 14 23.90 5.86 -8.77
C ALA A 14 23.49 4.42 -8.37
N VAL A 15 22.53 3.82 -9.08
CA VAL A 15 22.13 2.42 -8.85
C VAL A 15 23.28 1.45 -9.16
N GLY A 16 24.03 1.69 -10.24
CA GLY A 16 25.22 0.93 -10.57
C GLY A 16 26.26 0.95 -9.45
N PHE A 17 26.53 2.14 -8.89
CA PHE A 17 27.39 2.32 -7.72
C PHE A 17 26.86 1.56 -6.51
N TYR A 18 25.58 1.67 -6.17
CA TYR A 18 24.98 0.94 -5.05
C TYR A 18 25.12 -0.58 -5.18
N LEU A 19 24.80 -1.13 -6.36
CA LEU A 19 24.88 -2.57 -6.60
C LEU A 19 26.32 -3.07 -6.54
N TRP A 20 27.26 -2.32 -7.12
CA TRP A 20 28.68 -2.61 -7.03
C TRP A 20 29.17 -2.56 -5.59
N PHE A 21 28.90 -1.46 -4.88
CA PHE A 21 29.35 -1.24 -3.52
C PHE A 21 28.76 -2.28 -2.56
N SER A 22 27.46 -2.57 -2.67
CA SER A 22 26.78 -3.58 -1.86
C SER A 22 27.37 -4.97 -2.04
N ARG A 23 27.86 -5.33 -3.24
CA ARG A 23 28.57 -6.60 -3.45
C ARG A 23 30.00 -6.55 -2.89
N MET A 24 30.68 -5.44 -3.08
CA MET A 24 32.07 -5.27 -2.69
C MET A 24 32.26 -5.26 -1.17
N VAL A 25 31.34 -4.65 -0.42
CA VAL A 25 31.35 -4.59 1.06
C VAL A 25 31.37 -5.98 1.73
N HIS A 26 30.94 -7.04 1.05
CA HIS A 26 31.02 -8.41 1.58
C HIS A 26 32.41 -9.05 1.45
N LYS A 27 33.33 -8.46 0.67
CA LYS A 27 34.71 -8.94 0.56
C LYS A 27 35.53 -8.42 1.73
N LYS A 28 36.35 -9.29 2.33
CA LYS A 28 37.23 -8.94 3.47
C LYS A 28 38.11 -7.72 3.19
N SER A 29 38.69 -7.62 1.99
CA SER A 29 39.54 -6.49 1.60
C SER A 29 38.81 -5.15 1.67
N MET A 30 37.53 -5.10 1.31
CA MET A 30 36.72 -3.89 1.38
C MET A 30 36.29 -3.57 2.80
N GLN A 31 36.04 -4.59 3.62
CA GLN A 31 35.76 -4.38 5.04
C GLN A 31 36.97 -3.82 5.77
N GLU A 32 38.18 -4.34 5.50
CA GLU A 32 39.44 -3.81 6.02
C GLU A 32 39.69 -2.37 5.53
N TYR A 33 39.37 -2.07 4.27
CA TYR A 33 39.43 -0.71 3.75
C TYR A 33 38.47 0.25 4.48
N ILE A 34 37.22 -0.18 4.72
CA ILE A 34 36.24 0.61 5.48
C ILE A 34 36.72 0.84 6.92
N LEU A 35 37.23 -0.20 7.57
CA LEU A 35 37.73 -0.12 8.95
C LEU A 35 38.98 0.76 9.09
N SER A 36 39.81 0.86 8.06
CA SER A 36 40.95 1.79 8.02
C SER A 36 40.55 3.24 7.69
N HIS A 37 39.40 3.43 7.02
CA HIS A 37 38.91 4.75 6.56
C HIS A 37 37.57 5.13 7.19
N LEU A 38 37.41 4.88 8.49
CA LEU A 38 36.17 5.17 9.22
C LEU A 38 35.75 6.63 9.14
N TRP A 39 36.70 7.58 9.08
CA TRP A 39 36.36 9.01 8.96
C TRP A 39 35.49 9.32 7.73
N LEU A 40 35.61 8.54 6.66
CA LEU A 40 34.86 8.70 5.41
C LEU A 40 33.71 7.69 5.31
N LEU A 41 33.98 6.42 5.60
CA LEU A 41 33.09 5.29 5.30
C LEU A 41 32.35 4.74 6.53
N HIS A 42 32.55 5.32 7.72
CA HIS A 42 31.70 4.97 8.84
C HIS A 42 30.24 5.34 8.51
N PRO A 43 29.24 4.51 8.87
CA PRO A 43 27.82 4.77 8.56
C PRO A 43 27.38 6.21 8.90
N ASN A 44 27.69 6.68 10.11
CA ASN A 44 27.40 8.07 10.52
C ASN A 44 28.07 9.13 9.63
N ALA A 45 29.30 8.89 9.15
CA ALA A 45 30.00 9.81 8.24
C ALA A 45 29.30 9.86 6.88
N ILE A 46 28.88 8.70 6.36
CA ILE A 46 28.08 8.61 5.14
C ILE A 46 26.76 9.39 5.30
N CYS A 47 26.08 9.30 6.45
CA CYS A 47 24.88 10.10 6.72
C CYS A 47 25.15 11.62 6.66
N TYR A 48 26.28 12.08 7.20
CA TYR A 48 26.66 13.51 7.13
C TYR A 48 26.98 13.94 5.70
N TRP A 49 27.76 13.15 4.96
CA TRP A 49 28.07 13.42 3.55
C TRP A 49 26.82 13.48 2.69
N ARG A 50 25.87 12.57 2.92
CA ARG A 50 24.56 12.56 2.28
C ARG A 50 23.78 13.85 2.51
N ALA A 51 23.65 14.29 3.76
CA ALA A 51 22.97 15.53 4.09
C ALA A 51 23.68 16.76 3.48
N ALA A 52 25.01 16.79 3.49
CA ALA A 52 25.79 17.85 2.86
C ALA A 52 25.59 17.90 1.34
N MET A 53 25.62 16.74 0.67
CA MET A 53 25.36 16.64 -0.77
C MET A 53 23.93 17.08 -1.13
N ALA A 54 22.95 16.75 -0.31
CA ALA A 54 21.56 17.21 -0.50
C ALA A 54 21.42 18.73 -0.35
N LEU A 55 22.12 19.33 0.62
CA LEU A 55 22.17 20.78 0.79
C LEU A 55 22.84 21.46 -0.41
N VAL A 56 23.97 20.93 -0.87
CA VAL A 56 24.66 21.42 -2.07
C VAL A 56 23.74 21.34 -3.29
N SER A 57 23.02 20.22 -3.46
CA SER A 57 22.02 20.07 -4.51
C SER A 57 20.93 21.15 -4.44
N TYR A 58 20.34 21.36 -3.27
CA TYR A 58 19.32 22.39 -3.05
C TYR A 58 19.82 23.79 -3.44
N ILE A 59 21.03 24.15 -3.00
CA ILE A 59 21.65 25.44 -3.29
C ILE A 59 21.91 25.59 -4.80
N LEU A 60 22.52 24.58 -5.43
CA LEU A 60 22.81 24.59 -6.87
C LEU A 60 21.53 24.69 -7.72
N TYR A 61 20.46 24.01 -7.31
CA TYR A 61 19.21 23.98 -8.05
C TYR A 61 18.46 25.32 -7.99
N PHE A 62 18.21 25.83 -6.78
CA PHE A 62 17.31 26.97 -6.57
C PHE A 62 18.01 28.33 -6.58
N PHE A 63 19.32 28.41 -6.34
CA PHE A 63 20.03 29.70 -6.24
C PHE A 63 21.02 29.94 -7.38
N PHE A 64 21.72 28.91 -7.87
CA PHE A 64 22.75 29.07 -8.91
C PHE A 64 22.31 28.63 -10.32
N GLY A 65 21.14 27.99 -10.47
CA GLY A 65 20.64 27.55 -11.77
C GLY A 65 21.36 26.34 -12.37
N TYR A 66 22.27 25.68 -11.65
CA TYR A 66 22.99 24.47 -12.09
C TYR A 66 22.15 23.20 -11.89
N GLN A 67 20.95 23.18 -12.48
CA GLN A 67 19.92 22.19 -12.18
C GLN A 67 20.33 20.74 -12.52
N ASN A 68 21.09 20.52 -13.60
CA ASN A 68 21.55 19.17 -13.97
C ASN A 68 22.56 18.62 -12.94
N PHE A 69 23.53 19.43 -12.51
CA PHE A 69 24.50 19.02 -11.48
C PHE A 69 23.82 18.81 -10.12
N ALA A 70 22.86 19.67 -9.77
CA ALA A 70 22.07 19.50 -8.57
C ALA A 70 21.33 18.15 -8.55
N MET A 71 20.73 17.75 -9.67
CA MET A 71 20.06 16.44 -9.79
C MET A 71 21.01 15.27 -9.61
N PHE A 72 22.22 15.35 -10.16
CA PHE A 72 23.24 14.33 -9.94
C PHE A 72 23.59 14.19 -8.46
N PHE A 73 23.90 15.30 -7.77
CA PHE A 73 24.21 15.30 -6.34
C PHE A 73 23.05 14.76 -5.49
N PHE A 74 21.81 15.15 -5.82
CA PHE A 74 20.61 14.66 -5.12
C PHE A 74 20.42 13.16 -5.30
N THR A 75 20.49 12.67 -6.54
CA THR A 75 20.28 11.25 -6.87
C THR A 75 21.33 10.39 -6.19
N PHE A 76 22.58 10.85 -6.16
CA PHE A 76 23.65 10.16 -5.46
C PHE A 76 23.44 10.18 -3.94
N ALA A 77 23.01 11.31 -3.36
CA ALA A 77 22.68 11.40 -1.94
C ALA A 77 21.52 10.46 -1.55
N ALA A 78 20.47 10.36 -2.38
CA ALA A 78 19.36 9.45 -2.18
C ALA A 78 19.78 7.97 -2.20
N VAL A 79 20.80 7.62 -2.99
CA VAL A 79 21.36 6.26 -3.02
C VAL A 79 22.26 5.97 -1.82
N LEU A 80 22.99 6.95 -1.30
CA LEU A 80 23.85 6.79 -0.13
C LEU A 80 23.09 6.37 1.14
N ASP A 81 21.78 6.65 1.22
CA ASP A 81 20.84 6.14 2.23
C ASP A 81 20.77 4.60 2.29
N GLY A 82 20.99 3.94 1.16
CA GLY A 82 21.10 2.47 1.15
C GLY A 82 22.48 2.01 1.61
N VAL A 83 23.50 2.82 1.33
CA VAL A 83 24.91 2.46 1.49
C VAL A 83 25.32 2.43 2.95
N ASP A 84 24.98 3.45 3.75
CA ASP A 84 25.27 3.49 5.19
C ASP A 84 24.71 2.27 5.93
N GLY A 85 23.47 1.84 5.59
CA GLY A 85 22.83 0.66 6.15
C GLY A 85 23.51 -0.65 5.74
N VAL A 86 24.04 -0.74 4.51
CA VAL A 86 24.82 -1.90 4.06
C VAL A 86 26.15 -1.96 4.80
N VAL A 87 26.85 -0.83 4.98
CA VAL A 87 28.10 -0.77 5.74
C VAL A 87 27.86 -1.14 7.21
N ALA A 88 26.84 -0.55 7.83
CA ALA A 88 26.52 -0.81 9.23
C ALA A 88 26.28 -2.29 9.52
N ARG A 89 25.54 -2.99 8.64
CA ARG A 89 25.23 -4.43 8.78
C ARG A 89 26.44 -5.31 8.49
N SER A 90 27.17 -5.03 7.41
CA SER A 90 28.25 -5.90 6.95
C SER A 90 29.53 -5.77 7.76
N CYS A 91 29.82 -4.59 8.30
CA CYS A 91 31.00 -4.32 9.13
C CYS A 91 30.68 -4.29 10.63
N ASN A 92 29.43 -4.57 11.03
CA ASN A 92 28.94 -4.50 12.41
C ASN A 92 29.23 -3.15 13.11
N LEU A 93 29.10 -2.05 12.36
CA LEU A 93 29.39 -0.67 12.80
C LEU A 93 28.12 0.08 13.24
N GLY A 94 27.11 -0.64 13.73
CA GLY A 94 25.88 -0.03 14.25
C GLY A 94 26.16 0.82 15.49
N SER A 95 25.57 2.02 15.57
CA SER A 95 25.72 2.91 16.73
C SER A 95 24.38 3.52 17.15
N LYS A 96 24.18 3.73 18.46
CA LYS A 96 22.98 4.40 19.00
C LYS A 96 22.78 5.81 18.43
N TRP A 97 23.89 6.51 18.17
CA TRP A 97 23.87 7.81 17.51
C TRP A 97 23.40 7.67 16.06
N GLY A 98 23.95 6.70 15.32
CA GLY A 98 23.54 6.39 13.94
C GLY A 98 22.05 6.07 13.82
N GLU A 99 21.49 5.28 14.74
CA GLU A 99 20.04 4.97 14.75
C GLU A 99 19.13 6.20 14.92
N TRP A 100 19.65 7.28 15.50
CA TRP A 100 18.96 8.56 15.63
C TRP A 100 19.25 9.48 14.44
N LEU A 101 20.52 9.55 14.02
CA LEU A 101 21.05 10.42 12.98
C LEU A 101 20.52 10.03 11.59
N ASP A 102 20.49 8.75 11.27
CA ASP A 102 20.14 8.25 9.94
C ASP A 102 18.74 8.75 9.49
N PRO A 103 17.66 8.52 10.26
CA PRO A 103 16.34 9.07 9.91
C PRO A 103 16.24 10.61 9.92
N MET A 104 17.17 11.31 10.57
CA MET A 104 17.27 12.77 10.43
C MET A 104 17.88 13.15 9.10
N CYS A 105 18.98 12.52 8.71
CA CYS A 105 19.63 12.74 7.42
C CYS A 105 18.71 12.41 6.25
N ASP A 106 17.85 11.38 6.36
CA ASP A 106 16.82 11.09 5.36
C ASP A 106 15.94 12.31 5.11
N LYS A 107 15.39 12.87 6.19
CA LYS A 107 14.48 14.02 6.17
C LYS A 107 15.16 15.26 5.63
N LEU A 108 16.41 15.51 6.06
CA LEU A 108 17.21 16.61 5.54
C LEU A 108 17.55 16.46 4.05
N THR A 109 17.51 15.24 3.52
CA THR A 109 17.79 14.99 2.11
C THR A 109 16.61 15.40 1.22
N TYR A 110 15.36 15.05 1.58
CA TYR A 110 14.20 15.35 0.73
C TYR A 110 13.37 16.58 1.15
N ILE A 111 13.35 16.99 2.42
CA ILE A 111 12.50 18.13 2.86
C ILE A 111 12.92 19.45 2.22
N PRO A 112 14.20 19.87 2.25
CA PRO A 112 14.62 21.13 1.64
C PRO A 112 14.23 21.27 0.15
N PRO A 113 14.50 20.29 -0.73
CA PRO A 113 14.07 20.40 -2.13
C PRO A 113 12.54 20.40 -2.28
N LEU A 114 11.77 19.65 -1.48
CA LEU A 114 10.30 19.74 -1.51
C LEU A 114 9.79 21.14 -1.13
N ILE A 115 10.40 21.78 -0.14
CA ILE A 115 10.10 23.17 0.22
C ILE A 115 10.43 24.10 -0.95
N GLY A 116 11.60 23.92 -1.57
CA GLY A 116 11.98 24.68 -2.77
C GLY A 116 10.97 24.56 -3.90
N PHE A 117 10.53 23.32 -4.23
CA PHE A 117 9.53 23.08 -5.26
C PHE A 117 8.14 23.62 -4.90
N ALA A 118 7.78 23.65 -3.62
CA ALA A 118 6.53 24.27 -3.19
C ALA A 118 6.54 25.79 -3.40
N TYR A 119 7.63 26.47 -3.04
CA TYR A 119 7.77 27.91 -3.30
C TYR A 119 7.97 28.24 -4.78
N ALA A 120 8.47 27.30 -5.58
CA ALA A 120 8.49 27.41 -7.04
C ALA A 120 7.11 27.16 -7.70
N GLY A 121 6.08 26.78 -6.94
CA GLY A 121 4.71 26.61 -7.41
C GLY A 121 4.36 25.23 -7.98
N TYR A 122 5.23 24.22 -7.82
CA TYR A 122 4.97 22.85 -8.30
C TYR A 122 4.23 21.97 -7.28
N LEU A 123 4.31 22.33 -6.00
CA LEU A 123 3.64 21.65 -4.88
C LEU A 123 2.89 22.66 -4.01
N SER A 124 1.83 22.20 -3.35
CA SER A 124 1.12 22.99 -2.35
C SER A 124 1.98 23.25 -1.12
N THR A 125 2.24 24.53 -0.84
CA THR A 125 2.99 24.99 0.34
C THR A 125 2.35 24.49 1.64
N LYS A 126 1.02 24.48 1.70
CA LYS A 126 0.27 23.97 2.86
C LYS A 126 0.58 22.49 3.13
N LEU A 127 0.58 21.66 2.09
CA LEU A 127 0.83 20.23 2.22
C LEU A 127 2.28 19.94 2.63
N VAL A 128 3.26 20.66 2.06
CA VAL A 128 4.68 20.48 2.43
C VAL A 128 4.90 20.83 3.90
N TRP A 129 4.32 21.93 4.39
CA TRP A 129 4.44 22.28 5.80
C TRP A 129 3.75 21.28 6.73
N ILE A 130 2.62 20.70 6.33
CA ILE A 130 1.99 19.59 7.08
C ILE A 130 2.96 18.39 7.15
N LEU A 131 3.57 18.01 6.03
CA LEU A 131 4.56 16.93 6.02
C LEU A 131 5.71 17.25 6.99
N VAL A 132 6.30 18.44 6.91
CA VAL A 132 7.40 18.87 7.80
C VAL A 132 7.01 18.74 9.26
N ILE A 133 5.83 19.24 9.65
CA ILE A 133 5.34 19.16 11.02
C ILE A 133 5.22 17.71 11.48
N VAL A 134 4.60 16.84 10.68
CA VAL A 134 4.44 15.41 11.01
C VAL A 134 5.81 14.73 11.15
N GLU A 135 6.76 15.03 10.27
CA GLU A 135 8.12 14.47 10.31
C GLU A 135 8.92 14.90 11.56
N LEU A 136 8.77 16.17 11.96
CA LEU A 136 9.43 16.74 13.13
C LEU A 136 8.82 16.17 14.42
N ILE A 137 7.48 16.12 14.52
CA ILE A 137 6.77 15.46 15.61
C ILE A 137 7.23 14.00 15.72
N GLY A 138 7.30 13.29 14.59
CA GLY A 138 7.74 11.90 14.56
C GLY A 138 9.21 11.68 14.90
N GLN A 139 10.09 12.65 14.63
CA GLN A 139 11.48 12.55 15.04
C GLN A 139 11.67 12.87 16.51
N PHE A 140 11.20 14.04 16.94
CA PHE A 140 11.57 14.61 18.22
C PHE A 140 10.61 14.14 19.31
N LEU A 141 9.31 14.37 19.14
CA LEU A 141 8.32 14.05 20.16
C LEU A 141 8.14 12.55 20.32
N ALA A 142 7.82 11.84 19.23
CA ALA A 142 7.50 10.42 19.33
C ALA A 142 8.68 9.57 19.76
N ARG A 143 9.89 9.85 19.25
CA ARG A 143 11.09 9.12 19.67
C ARG A 143 11.47 9.42 21.12
N HIS A 144 11.26 10.65 21.58
CA HIS A 144 11.46 10.99 22.98
C HIS A 144 10.51 10.20 23.89
N ILE A 145 9.22 10.15 23.54
CA ILE A 145 8.21 9.34 24.27
C ILE A 145 8.58 7.86 24.27
N LEU A 146 8.98 7.28 23.13
CA LEU A 146 9.37 5.86 23.04
C LEU A 146 10.58 5.54 23.93
N LYS A 147 11.55 6.46 24.00
CA LYS A 147 12.71 6.34 24.89
C LYS A 147 12.26 6.34 26.37
N LEU A 148 11.30 7.18 26.74
CA LEU A 148 10.72 7.19 28.10
C LEU A 148 9.99 5.86 28.41
N LEU A 149 9.28 5.31 27.43
CA LEU A 149 8.57 4.04 27.55
C LEU A 149 9.48 2.80 27.50
N HIS A 150 10.81 2.96 27.47
CA HIS A 150 11.80 1.88 27.33
C HIS A 150 11.51 0.93 26.15
N SER A 151 10.80 1.43 25.13
CA SER A 151 10.43 0.68 23.95
C SER A 151 11.34 1.10 22.80
N SER A 152 11.93 0.12 22.12
CA SER A 152 12.72 0.41 20.92
C SER A 152 11.78 0.78 19.78
N GLY A 153 11.76 2.07 19.44
CA GLY A 153 11.05 2.60 18.28
C GLY A 153 11.71 2.20 16.95
N ALA A 154 11.81 0.90 16.69
CA ALA A 154 12.43 0.37 15.48
C ALA A 154 11.76 0.94 14.21
N ALA A 155 12.56 1.11 13.15
CA ALA A 155 12.07 1.64 11.88
C ALA A 155 10.98 0.72 11.31
N ASN A 156 9.78 1.26 11.10
CA ASN A 156 8.69 0.56 10.44
C ASN A 156 8.76 0.72 8.91
N ASN A 157 8.12 -0.20 8.19
CA ASN A 157 8.13 -0.20 6.73
C ASN A 157 7.49 1.06 6.13
N PHE A 158 6.49 1.65 6.82
CA PHE A 158 5.82 2.87 6.37
C PHE A 158 6.80 4.04 6.22
N GLY A 159 7.68 4.25 7.20
CA GLY A 159 8.67 5.32 7.17
C GLY A 159 9.64 5.19 5.99
N LYS A 160 10.10 3.97 5.71
CA LYS A 160 11.01 3.67 4.58
C LYS A 160 10.34 3.87 3.23
N ILE A 161 9.12 3.35 3.06
CA ILE A 161 8.34 3.50 1.82
C ILE A 161 8.11 4.99 1.54
N LYS A 162 7.69 5.75 2.56
CA LYS A 162 7.48 7.19 2.44
C LYS A 162 8.76 7.92 2.01
N ALA A 163 9.91 7.61 2.60
CA ALA A 163 11.18 8.26 2.22
C ALA A 163 11.51 8.04 0.73
N ILE A 164 11.35 6.81 0.23
CA ILE A 164 11.53 6.48 -1.19
C ILE A 164 10.56 7.30 -2.07
N ILE A 165 9.29 7.40 -1.69
CA ILE A 165 8.30 8.17 -2.45
C ILE A 165 8.66 9.67 -2.42
N CYS A 166 9.12 10.23 -1.30
CA CYS A 166 9.59 11.61 -1.23
C CYS A 166 10.80 11.86 -2.15
N PHE A 167 11.77 10.95 -2.19
CA PHE A 167 12.90 11.07 -3.13
C PHE A 167 12.42 11.06 -4.59
N ALA A 168 11.52 10.13 -4.93
CA ALA A 168 10.92 10.08 -6.26
C ALA A 168 10.12 11.34 -6.58
N LEU A 169 9.40 11.91 -5.60
CA LEU A 169 8.63 13.15 -5.75
C LEU A 169 9.53 14.35 -6.07
N VAL A 170 10.70 14.46 -5.43
CA VAL A 170 11.69 15.50 -5.75
C VAL A 170 12.15 15.39 -7.20
N ILE A 171 12.49 14.19 -7.66
CA ILE A 171 12.90 13.94 -9.06
C ILE A 171 11.75 14.25 -10.02
N PHE A 172 10.52 13.87 -9.66
CA PHE A 172 9.33 14.16 -10.45
C PHE A 172 9.07 15.67 -10.59
N CYS A 173 9.22 16.45 -9.51
CA CYS A 173 9.07 17.91 -9.57
C CYS A 173 10.13 18.54 -10.48
N ALA A 174 11.37 18.06 -10.44
CA ALA A 174 12.44 18.52 -11.34
C ALA A 174 12.13 18.20 -12.83
N LEU A 175 11.43 17.10 -13.10
CA LEU A 175 10.96 16.74 -14.44
C LEU A 175 9.79 17.62 -14.91
N LEU A 176 8.85 17.92 -14.02
CA LEU A 176 7.69 18.78 -14.29
C LEU A 176 8.12 20.17 -14.73
N GLU A 177 9.11 20.77 -14.07
CA GLU A 177 9.60 22.12 -14.38
C GLU A 177 9.98 22.30 -15.86
N LYS A 178 10.63 21.30 -16.47
CA LYS A 178 11.08 21.36 -17.88
C LYS A 178 10.07 20.77 -18.88
N ASN A 179 9.03 20.08 -18.41
CA ASN A 179 8.02 19.44 -19.28
C ASN A 179 6.60 19.69 -18.73
N PRO A 180 6.01 20.88 -18.97
CA PRO A 180 4.68 21.23 -18.47
C PRO A 180 3.53 20.40 -19.08
N THR A 181 3.82 19.55 -20.08
CA THR A 181 2.86 18.60 -20.66
C THR A 181 2.56 17.40 -19.75
N ILE A 182 3.41 17.14 -18.76
CA ILE A 182 3.19 16.07 -17.78
C ILE A 182 2.11 16.51 -16.80
N VAL A 183 1.14 15.64 -16.55
CA VAL A 183 0.07 15.88 -15.57
C VAL A 183 0.70 16.02 -14.18
N ASN A 184 0.49 17.16 -13.53
CA ASN A 184 0.96 17.38 -12.16
C ASN A 184 0.12 16.53 -11.19
N ILE A 185 0.72 15.47 -10.66
CA ILE A 185 0.18 14.61 -9.60
C ILE A 185 0.95 14.78 -8.28
N GLY A 186 1.73 15.86 -8.17
CA GLY A 186 2.67 16.07 -7.07
C GLY A 186 1.97 16.21 -5.72
N ASP A 187 0.83 16.91 -5.68
CA ASP A 187 0.05 17.11 -4.47
C ASP A 187 -0.60 15.80 -4.00
N GLU A 188 -1.12 14.98 -4.90
CA GLU A 188 -1.70 13.67 -4.58
C GLU A 188 -0.63 12.72 -4.00
N VAL A 189 0.57 12.71 -4.60
CA VAL A 189 1.71 11.95 -4.09
C VAL A 189 2.14 12.49 -2.72
N LEU A 190 2.13 13.80 -2.52
CA LEU A 190 2.48 14.43 -1.25
C LEU A 190 1.47 14.10 -0.14
N VAL A 191 0.16 14.09 -0.44
CA VAL A 191 -0.87 13.61 0.48
C VAL A 191 -0.62 12.15 0.87
N ALA A 192 -0.26 11.28 -0.09
CA ALA A 192 0.11 9.91 0.22
C ALA A 192 1.33 9.82 1.15
N CYS A 193 2.36 10.67 0.95
CA CYS A 193 3.49 10.76 1.86
C CYS A 193 3.10 11.21 3.28
N ILE A 194 2.21 12.22 3.41
CA ILE A 194 1.71 12.68 4.72
C ILE A 194 0.95 11.56 5.43
N LEU A 195 0.11 10.82 4.71
CA LEU A 195 -0.63 9.68 5.26
C LEU A 195 0.32 8.57 5.72
N LEU A 196 1.33 8.22 4.91
CA LEU A 196 2.33 7.22 5.29
C LEU A 196 3.20 7.68 6.47
N SER A 197 3.51 8.97 6.56
CA SER A 197 4.25 9.54 7.69
C SER A 197 3.43 9.49 8.98
N SER A 198 2.16 9.88 8.90
CA SER A 198 1.21 9.84 10.01
C SER A 198 0.97 8.40 10.46
N ALA A 199 0.82 7.45 9.52
CA ALA A 199 0.76 6.04 9.84
C ALA A 199 2.05 5.57 10.52
N SER A 200 3.22 5.91 9.97
CA SER A 200 4.51 5.57 10.58
C SER A 200 4.62 6.07 12.03
N LEU A 201 4.07 7.25 12.33
CA LEU A 201 4.01 7.81 13.68
C LEU A 201 3.13 6.97 14.61
N ILE A 202 1.89 6.69 14.21
CA ILE A 202 0.91 5.95 15.01
C ILE A 202 1.39 4.52 15.26
N PHE A 203 1.82 3.84 14.19
CA PHE A 203 2.22 2.42 14.25
C PHE A 203 3.51 2.17 15.04
N LYS A 204 4.28 3.20 15.42
CA LYS A 204 5.39 3.05 16.39
C LYS A 204 4.91 2.78 17.81
N PHE A 205 3.70 3.23 18.17
CA PHE A 205 3.11 3.03 19.49
C PHE A 205 2.20 1.81 19.56
N VAL A 206 1.88 1.23 18.41
CA VAL A 206 1.00 0.07 18.29
C VAL A 206 1.84 -1.20 18.25
N PRO A 207 1.63 -2.16 19.17
CA PRO A 207 2.23 -3.48 19.09
C PRO A 207 1.94 -4.17 17.75
N ASN A 208 2.97 -4.75 17.13
CA ASN A 208 2.86 -5.42 15.81
C ASN A 208 1.74 -6.49 15.74
N ARG A 209 1.45 -7.17 16.87
CA ARG A 209 0.38 -8.17 16.97
C ARG A 209 -1.05 -7.61 16.75
N LEU A 210 -1.23 -6.29 16.86
CA LEU A 210 -2.53 -5.62 16.66
C LEU A 210 -2.75 -5.19 15.21
N TYR A 211 -1.77 -5.38 14.32
CA TYR A 211 -1.88 -4.89 12.95
C TYR A 211 -3.02 -5.57 12.18
N ALA A 212 -3.21 -6.87 12.40
CA ALA A 212 -4.34 -7.61 11.84
C ALA A 212 -5.67 -7.04 12.37
N ASP A 213 -5.83 -6.94 13.69
CA ASP A 213 -7.04 -6.43 14.33
C ASP A 213 -7.42 -5.00 13.86
N ILE A 214 -6.44 -4.13 13.65
CA ILE A 214 -6.67 -2.78 13.09
C ILE A 214 -7.20 -2.87 11.67
N LEU A 215 -6.63 -3.74 10.83
CA LEU A 215 -7.09 -3.92 9.46
C LEU A 215 -8.52 -4.51 9.40
N SER A 216 -8.83 -5.51 10.23
CA SER A 216 -10.20 -6.04 10.34
C SER A 216 -11.17 -4.97 10.86
N THR A 217 -10.74 -4.12 11.80
CA THR A 217 -11.54 -2.97 12.26
C THR A 217 -11.79 -1.95 11.13
N LEU A 218 -10.78 -1.67 10.30
CA LEU A 218 -10.94 -0.81 9.13
C LEU A 218 -11.88 -1.42 8.09
N ASN A 219 -11.81 -2.74 7.86
CA ASN A 219 -12.78 -3.46 7.03
C ASN A 219 -14.20 -3.28 7.57
N PHE A 220 -14.42 -3.47 8.87
CA PHE A 220 -15.71 -3.25 9.52
C PHE A 220 -16.23 -1.81 9.33
N PHE A 221 -15.37 -0.79 9.49
CA PHE A 221 -15.72 0.60 9.22
C PHE A 221 -16.07 0.84 7.75
N CYS A 222 -15.38 0.19 6.80
CA CYS A 222 -15.75 0.21 5.38
C CYS A 222 -17.15 -0.35 5.16
N GLY A 223 -17.49 -1.47 5.80
CA GLY A 223 -18.82 -2.06 5.77
C GLY A 223 -19.92 -1.11 6.27
N ILE A 224 -19.73 -0.50 7.44
CA ILE A 224 -20.67 0.51 7.98
C ILE A 224 -20.81 1.71 7.05
N THR A 225 -19.68 2.24 6.56
CA THR A 225 -19.67 3.38 5.65
C THR A 225 -20.42 3.07 4.35
N SER A 226 -20.27 1.84 3.83
CA SER A 226 -21.02 1.36 2.66
C SER A 226 -22.52 1.37 2.90
N LEU A 227 -23.00 0.96 4.08
CA LEU A 227 -24.42 1.02 4.44
C LEU A 227 -24.95 2.45 4.40
N ILE A 228 -24.21 3.41 4.95
CA ILE A 228 -24.57 4.83 4.96
C ILE A 228 -24.62 5.39 3.52
N LEU A 229 -23.60 5.09 2.71
CA LEU A 229 -23.56 5.53 1.30
C LEU A 229 -24.68 4.90 0.46
N THR A 230 -24.98 3.64 0.69
CA THR A 230 -26.08 2.92 0.04
C THR A 230 -27.44 3.52 0.42
N HIS A 231 -27.60 3.90 1.69
CA HIS A 231 -28.80 4.61 2.14
C HIS A 231 -29.01 5.92 1.36
N ASN A 232 -27.93 6.67 1.14
CA ASN A 232 -27.91 7.91 0.37
C ASN A 232 -27.94 7.70 -1.16
N ARG A 233 -28.20 6.47 -1.64
CA ARG A 233 -28.23 6.09 -3.07
C ARG A 233 -26.90 6.29 -3.82
N GLN A 234 -25.79 6.42 -3.11
CA GLN A 234 -24.46 6.57 -3.70
C GLN A 234 -23.81 5.19 -3.92
N PHE A 235 -24.40 4.37 -4.78
CA PHE A 235 -23.99 2.97 -4.98
C PHE A 235 -22.53 2.81 -5.41
N SER A 236 -22.03 3.64 -6.33
CA SER A 236 -20.64 3.54 -6.80
C SER A 236 -19.63 3.77 -5.67
N TRP A 237 -19.86 4.77 -4.82
CA TRP A 237 -19.00 5.03 -3.65
C TRP A 237 -19.16 3.94 -2.59
N ALA A 238 -20.37 3.43 -2.37
CA ALA A 238 -20.63 2.33 -1.46
C ALA A 238 -19.90 1.05 -1.88
N ILE A 239 -19.79 0.78 -3.18
CA ILE A 239 -19.08 -0.38 -3.72
C ILE A 239 -17.57 -0.15 -3.65
N LEU A 240 -17.09 1.06 -3.96
CA LEU A 240 -15.67 1.40 -3.86
C LEU A 240 -15.16 1.21 -2.42
N ILE A 241 -15.93 1.62 -1.40
CA ILE A 241 -15.52 1.45 -0.01
C ILE A 241 -15.50 -0.03 0.41
N ILE A 242 -16.37 -0.89 -0.14
CA ILE A 242 -16.29 -2.35 0.09
C ILE A 242 -15.06 -2.95 -0.58
N ILE A 243 -14.69 -2.51 -1.78
CA ILE A 243 -13.43 -2.94 -2.42
C ILE A 243 -12.22 -2.53 -1.56
N MET A 244 -12.26 -1.36 -0.92
CA MET A 244 -11.24 -0.96 0.06
C MET A 244 -11.27 -1.85 1.31
N GLY A 245 -12.45 -2.21 1.82
CA GLY A 245 -12.61 -3.17 2.93
C GLY A 245 -12.01 -4.55 2.60
N GLN A 246 -12.25 -5.03 1.38
CA GLN A 246 -11.65 -6.26 0.85
C GLN A 246 -10.12 -6.19 0.73
N LEU A 247 -9.57 -5.01 0.45
CA LEU A 247 -8.13 -4.83 0.49
C LEU A 247 -7.59 -4.99 1.92
N PHE A 248 -8.31 -4.47 2.92
CA PHE A 248 -7.93 -4.63 4.33
C PHE A 248 -8.02 -6.09 4.81
N ASP A 249 -9.11 -6.80 4.50
CA ASP A 249 -9.28 -8.25 4.73
C ASP A 249 -8.13 -9.05 4.08
N LEU A 250 -7.79 -8.76 2.82
CA LEU A 250 -6.67 -9.45 2.16
C LEU A 250 -5.32 -9.27 2.90
N PHE A 251 -5.12 -8.13 3.57
CA PHE A 251 -3.89 -7.81 4.28
C PHE A 251 -3.88 -8.24 5.74
N ASP A 252 -5.04 -8.36 6.41
CA ASP A 252 -5.09 -8.67 7.84
C ASP A 252 -4.57 -10.10 8.14
N GLY A 253 -4.95 -11.09 7.34
CA GLY A 253 -4.50 -12.47 7.49
C GLY A 253 -3.00 -12.59 7.26
N ARG A 254 -2.45 -11.81 6.31
CA ARG A 254 -0.99 -11.75 6.08
C ARG A 254 -0.26 -11.07 7.22
N MET A 255 -0.87 -10.04 7.83
CA MET A 255 -0.29 -9.39 9.00
C MET A 255 -0.34 -10.32 10.22
N ALA A 256 -1.41 -11.08 10.41
CA ALA A 256 -1.54 -12.09 11.47
C ALA A 256 -0.49 -13.21 11.31
N GLU A 257 -0.29 -13.71 10.10
CA GLU A 257 0.75 -14.71 9.80
C GLU A 257 2.17 -14.17 10.09
N LYS A 258 2.44 -12.91 9.74
CA LYS A 258 3.77 -12.32 9.84
C LYS A 258 4.12 -11.80 11.24
N HIS A 259 3.18 -11.17 11.92
CA HIS A 259 3.40 -10.44 13.17
C HIS A 259 2.71 -11.08 14.38
N GLY A 260 2.00 -12.19 14.17
CA GLY A 260 1.08 -12.77 15.14
C GLY A 260 -0.25 -12.02 15.16
N GLY A 261 -1.28 -12.65 15.74
CA GLY A 261 -2.59 -12.04 15.97
C GLY A 261 -2.97 -12.08 17.45
N THR A 262 -4.07 -11.41 17.80
CA THR A 262 -4.66 -11.55 19.14
C THR A 262 -5.61 -12.74 19.22
N LYS A 263 -6.02 -13.11 20.44
CA LYS A 263 -7.03 -14.15 20.67
C LYS A 263 -8.38 -13.81 20.03
N TYR A 264 -8.73 -12.52 19.95
CA TYR A 264 -10.02 -12.05 19.45
C TYR A 264 -9.97 -11.61 17.98
N GLY A 265 -8.78 -11.40 17.41
CA GLY A 265 -8.58 -10.99 16.02
C GLY A 265 -9.40 -11.79 15.00
N PRO A 266 -9.37 -13.14 15.02
CA PRO A 266 -10.18 -13.95 14.09
C PRO A 266 -11.68 -13.71 14.20
N TYR A 267 -12.21 -13.47 15.41
CA TYR A 267 -13.64 -13.18 15.59
C TYR A 267 -14.01 -11.78 15.07
N LEU A 268 -13.11 -10.81 15.25
CA LEU A 268 -13.27 -9.46 14.73
C LEU A 268 -13.26 -9.45 13.20
N ASP A 269 -12.35 -10.23 12.60
CA ASP A 269 -12.28 -10.49 11.17
C ASP A 269 -13.58 -11.10 10.63
N ASP A 270 -14.06 -12.21 11.24
CA ASP A 270 -15.32 -12.86 10.83
C ASP A 270 -16.54 -11.89 10.92
N ILE A 271 -16.58 -11.00 11.93
CA ILE A 271 -17.62 -9.97 12.06
C ILE A 271 -17.49 -8.90 10.97
N ALA A 272 -16.27 -8.43 10.71
CA ALA A 272 -15.99 -7.44 9.67
C ALA A 272 -16.39 -7.97 8.29
N ASP A 273 -16.01 -9.20 7.98
CA ASP A 273 -16.37 -9.92 6.76
C ASP A 273 -17.87 -10.05 6.58
N PHE A 274 -18.59 -10.38 7.64
CA PHE A 274 -20.03 -10.50 7.58
C PHE A 274 -20.70 -9.16 7.28
N VAL A 275 -20.23 -8.06 7.88
CA VAL A 275 -20.78 -6.72 7.63
C VAL A 275 -20.44 -6.25 6.22
N SER A 276 -19.18 -6.38 5.79
CA SER A 276 -18.69 -5.89 4.49
C SER A 276 -19.15 -6.73 3.30
N PHE A 277 -19.20 -8.05 3.42
CA PHE A 277 -19.49 -8.95 2.30
C PHE A 277 -20.86 -9.62 2.38
N GLY A 278 -21.52 -9.58 3.54
CA GLY A 278 -22.88 -10.08 3.72
C GLY A 278 -23.90 -8.94 3.78
N LEU A 279 -23.83 -8.15 4.85
CA LEU A 279 -24.84 -7.13 5.16
C LEU A 279 -24.86 -5.97 4.16
N ALA A 280 -23.70 -5.40 3.82
CA ALA A 280 -23.63 -4.27 2.90
C ALA A 280 -24.12 -4.62 1.48
N PRO A 281 -23.68 -5.72 0.83
CA PRO A 281 -24.21 -6.10 -0.48
C PRO A 281 -25.68 -6.51 -0.45
N ALA A 282 -26.14 -7.16 0.62
CA ALA A 282 -27.57 -7.42 0.81
C ALA A 282 -28.38 -6.13 0.83
N TYR A 283 -27.91 -5.10 1.56
CA TYR A 283 -28.57 -3.81 1.60
C TYR A 283 -28.54 -3.07 0.25
N VAL A 284 -27.47 -3.22 -0.53
CA VAL A 284 -27.41 -2.75 -1.92
C VAL A 284 -28.52 -3.39 -2.74
N ILE A 285 -28.70 -4.72 -2.69
CA ILE A 285 -29.79 -5.41 -3.40
C ILE A 285 -31.15 -4.81 -3.01
N VAL A 286 -31.41 -4.65 -1.71
CA VAL A 286 -32.69 -4.09 -1.23
C VAL A 286 -32.90 -2.67 -1.75
N LYS A 287 -31.86 -1.83 -1.76
CA LYS A 287 -31.96 -0.46 -2.25
C LYS A 287 -31.97 -0.37 -3.78
N SER A 288 -31.47 -1.34 -4.54
CA SER A 288 -31.57 -1.33 -6.01
C SER A 288 -33.02 -1.35 -6.54
N GLY A 289 -33.99 -1.72 -5.70
CA GLY A 289 -35.42 -1.60 -6.00
C GLY A 289 -36.05 -2.86 -6.59
N GLY A 290 -37.36 -2.82 -6.78
CA GLY A 290 -38.19 -3.95 -7.20
C GLY A 290 -38.86 -4.70 -6.04
N ALA A 291 -40.02 -5.32 -6.30
CA ALA A 291 -40.92 -5.82 -5.27
C ALA A 291 -40.31 -6.91 -4.36
N LEU A 292 -39.43 -7.74 -4.92
CA LEU A 292 -38.81 -8.87 -4.21
C LEU A 292 -37.36 -8.60 -3.78
N ALA A 293 -36.88 -7.36 -3.89
CA ALA A 293 -35.50 -7.02 -3.56
C ALA A 293 -35.14 -7.36 -2.10
N TRP A 294 -36.08 -7.14 -1.16
CA TRP A 294 -35.89 -7.51 0.25
C TRP A 294 -35.69 -9.02 0.45
N PHE A 295 -36.43 -9.84 -0.30
CA PHE A 295 -36.36 -11.30 -0.22
C PHE A 295 -35.01 -11.83 -0.75
N PHE A 296 -34.58 -11.36 -1.93
CA PHE A 296 -33.28 -11.75 -2.48
C PHE A 296 -32.10 -11.18 -1.69
N GLY A 297 -32.23 -9.97 -1.13
CA GLY A 297 -31.26 -9.42 -0.19
C GLY A 297 -31.13 -10.29 1.07
N PHE A 298 -32.25 -10.76 1.60
CA PHE A 298 -32.28 -11.67 2.77
C PHE A 298 -31.67 -13.05 2.46
N ILE A 299 -31.97 -13.63 1.30
CA ILE A 299 -31.32 -14.87 0.84
C ILE A 299 -29.81 -14.69 0.75
N PHE A 300 -29.35 -13.58 0.16
CA PHE A 300 -27.92 -13.30 0.06
C PHE A 300 -27.26 -13.18 1.45
N PHE A 301 -27.88 -12.42 2.35
CA PHE A 301 -27.43 -12.25 3.73
C PHE A 301 -27.28 -13.58 4.47
N ILE A 302 -28.31 -14.43 4.45
CA ILE A 302 -28.27 -15.76 5.07
C ILE A 302 -27.23 -16.66 4.40
N GLY A 303 -27.13 -16.62 3.07
CA GLY A 303 -26.17 -17.41 2.31
C GLY A 303 -24.72 -17.11 2.71
N VAL A 304 -24.38 -15.83 2.89
CA VAL A 304 -23.07 -15.42 3.39
C VAL A 304 -22.86 -15.84 4.85
N ALA A 305 -23.86 -15.64 5.72
CA ALA A 305 -23.79 -16.06 7.12
C ALA A 305 -23.50 -17.57 7.25
N TYR A 306 -24.28 -18.38 6.54
CA TYR A 306 -24.10 -19.84 6.52
C TYR A 306 -22.71 -20.22 6.02
N ARG A 307 -22.24 -19.59 4.93
CA ARG A 307 -20.92 -19.85 4.39
C ARG A 307 -19.80 -19.55 5.39
N LEU A 308 -19.88 -18.44 6.13
CA LEU A 308 -18.87 -18.08 7.12
C LEU A 308 -18.86 -19.09 8.26
N ILE A 309 -20.03 -19.47 8.77
CA ILE A 309 -20.17 -20.49 9.82
C ILE A 309 -19.62 -21.83 9.35
N ARG A 310 -19.96 -22.27 8.12
CA ARG A 310 -19.43 -23.51 7.53
C ARG A 310 -17.91 -23.47 7.42
N PHE A 311 -17.37 -22.35 6.97
CA PHE A 311 -15.93 -22.20 6.82
C PHE A 311 -15.19 -22.35 8.15
N ILE A 312 -15.68 -21.68 9.21
CA ILE A 312 -15.08 -21.70 10.54
C ILE A 312 -15.23 -23.08 11.20
N SER A 313 -16.43 -23.66 11.12
CA SER A 313 -16.78 -24.87 11.88
C SER A 313 -16.32 -26.15 11.21
N VAL A 314 -16.32 -26.19 9.88
CA VAL A 314 -16.07 -27.39 9.06
C VAL A 314 -14.82 -27.22 8.21
N ASP A 315 -14.81 -26.29 7.25
CA ASP A 315 -13.78 -26.28 6.19
C ASP A 315 -12.37 -26.01 6.75
N LYS A 316 -12.20 -25.17 7.78
CA LYS A 316 -10.91 -24.95 8.45
C LYS A 316 -10.32 -26.21 9.13
N LYS A 317 -11.13 -27.22 9.44
CA LYS A 317 -10.72 -28.46 10.15
C LYS A 317 -10.50 -29.65 9.21
N ARG A 318 -10.78 -29.47 7.92
CA ARG A 318 -10.68 -30.53 6.92
C ARG A 318 -9.23 -30.78 6.54
N THR A 319 -8.85 -32.05 6.47
CA THR A 319 -7.51 -32.50 6.03
C THR A 319 -7.48 -32.88 4.56
N ASP A 320 -8.63 -32.96 3.89
CA ASP A 320 -8.75 -33.34 2.47
C ASP A 320 -8.60 -32.17 1.48
N LEU A 321 -8.48 -30.94 1.98
CA LEU A 321 -8.30 -29.73 1.17
C LEU A 321 -6.82 -29.33 1.12
N PRO A 322 -6.24 -29.14 -0.07
CA PRO A 322 -4.88 -28.60 -0.20
C PRO A 322 -4.78 -27.21 0.44
N GLU A 323 -3.60 -26.86 0.96
CA GLU A 323 -3.36 -25.54 1.54
C GLU A 323 -3.68 -24.42 0.53
N GLY A 324 -4.48 -23.44 0.95
CA GLY A 324 -4.88 -22.32 0.10
C GLY A 324 -6.00 -22.65 -0.89
N VAL A 325 -6.71 -23.76 -0.74
CA VAL A 325 -7.94 -24.09 -1.49
C VAL A 325 -9.16 -23.97 -0.59
N PHE A 326 -10.17 -23.22 -1.05
CA PHE A 326 -11.48 -23.11 -0.43
C PHE A 326 -12.47 -24.10 -1.04
N ASN A 327 -13.37 -24.59 -0.21
CA ASN A 327 -14.56 -25.31 -0.62
C ASN A 327 -15.70 -24.28 -0.72
N GLY A 328 -16.17 -23.99 -1.93
CA GLY A 328 -17.10 -22.88 -2.24
C GLY A 328 -16.40 -21.56 -2.59
N LEU A 329 -17.09 -20.69 -3.33
CA LEU A 329 -16.58 -19.37 -3.74
C LEU A 329 -16.35 -18.48 -2.50
N PRO A 330 -15.24 -17.73 -2.35
CA PRO A 330 -15.02 -16.83 -1.21
C PRO A 330 -16.04 -15.67 -1.10
N SER A 331 -16.35 -15.23 0.13
CA SER A 331 -17.38 -14.22 0.44
C SER A 331 -17.07 -12.88 -0.20
N PRO A 332 -15.81 -12.40 -0.17
CA PRO A 332 -15.43 -11.21 -0.92
C PRO A 332 -15.74 -11.33 -2.42
N ALA A 333 -15.41 -12.47 -3.05
CA ALA A 333 -15.67 -12.68 -4.46
C ALA A 333 -17.18 -12.74 -4.77
N GLY A 334 -17.97 -13.40 -3.91
CA GLY A 334 -19.43 -13.43 -4.02
C GLY A 334 -20.07 -12.04 -3.88
N ALA A 335 -19.58 -11.23 -2.93
CA ALA A 335 -20.00 -9.84 -2.78
C ALA A 335 -19.72 -9.03 -4.04
N LEU A 336 -18.53 -9.15 -4.65
CA LEU A 336 -18.19 -8.43 -5.88
C LEU A 336 -19.08 -8.81 -7.08
N ILE A 337 -19.56 -10.06 -7.18
CA ILE A 337 -20.53 -10.45 -8.21
C ILE A 337 -21.80 -9.61 -8.07
N VAL A 338 -22.34 -9.54 -6.85
CA VAL A 338 -23.58 -8.80 -6.55
C VAL A 338 -23.39 -7.29 -6.72
N LEU A 339 -22.31 -6.75 -6.15
CA LEU A 339 -22.02 -5.32 -6.20
C LEU A 339 -21.75 -4.85 -7.64
N GLY A 340 -20.98 -5.61 -8.41
CA GLY A 340 -20.74 -5.32 -9.83
C GLY A 340 -22.02 -5.39 -10.65
N ALA A 341 -22.85 -6.40 -10.43
CA ALA A 341 -24.15 -6.53 -11.09
C ALA A 341 -25.09 -5.37 -10.76
N ALA A 342 -25.11 -4.91 -9.50
CA ALA A 342 -25.99 -3.85 -9.05
C ALA A 342 -25.79 -2.50 -9.78
N LEU A 343 -24.63 -2.30 -10.41
CA LEU A 343 -24.33 -1.10 -11.20
C LEU A 343 -24.64 -1.22 -12.70
N VAL A 344 -24.89 -2.43 -13.20
CA VAL A 344 -24.92 -2.72 -14.64
C VAL A 344 -26.25 -3.28 -15.09
N VAL A 345 -26.90 -4.12 -14.26
CA VAL A 345 -28.08 -4.87 -14.68
C VAL A 345 -29.33 -4.41 -13.96
N GLN A 346 -30.47 -4.68 -14.59
CA GLN A 346 -31.79 -4.43 -14.00
C GLN A 346 -32.01 -5.29 -12.74
N PRO A 347 -32.91 -4.89 -11.81
CA PRO A 347 -33.11 -5.59 -10.55
C PRO A 347 -33.39 -7.09 -10.66
N THR A 348 -34.13 -7.54 -11.68
CA THR A 348 -34.43 -8.96 -11.91
C THR A 348 -33.16 -9.77 -12.16
N LEU A 349 -32.25 -9.27 -12.98
CA LEU A 349 -30.96 -9.91 -13.25
C LEU A 349 -30.00 -9.83 -12.05
N LEU A 350 -30.09 -8.75 -11.26
CA LEU A 350 -29.34 -8.65 -10.00
C LEU A 350 -29.75 -9.77 -9.02
N TRP A 351 -31.04 -10.09 -8.92
CA TRP A 351 -31.53 -11.18 -8.06
C TRP A 351 -31.04 -12.55 -8.52
N VAL A 352 -30.97 -12.76 -9.85
CA VAL A 352 -30.36 -13.96 -10.43
C VAL A 352 -28.87 -14.03 -10.07
N ALA A 353 -28.13 -12.93 -10.22
CA ALA A 353 -26.72 -12.86 -9.86
C ALA A 353 -26.49 -13.13 -8.35
N ALA A 354 -27.34 -12.60 -7.47
CA ALA A 354 -27.30 -12.85 -6.04
C ALA A 354 -27.54 -14.33 -5.69
N THR A 355 -28.56 -14.93 -6.31
CA THR A 355 -28.88 -16.36 -6.11
C THR A 355 -27.76 -17.26 -6.63
N LEU A 356 -27.19 -16.95 -7.80
CA LEU A 356 -26.04 -17.66 -8.35
C LEU A 356 -24.83 -17.53 -7.43
N SER A 357 -24.54 -16.33 -6.92
CA SER A 357 -23.45 -16.09 -5.99
C SER A 357 -23.60 -16.93 -4.72
N VAL A 358 -24.80 -16.97 -4.12
CA VAL A 358 -25.09 -17.84 -2.96
C VAL A 358 -24.88 -19.31 -3.31
N GLY A 359 -25.40 -19.76 -4.46
CA GLY A 359 -25.20 -21.13 -4.94
C GLY A 359 -23.71 -21.49 -5.04
N LEU A 360 -22.88 -20.61 -5.61
CA LEU A 360 -21.43 -20.81 -5.72
C LEU A 360 -20.73 -20.84 -4.35
N MET A 361 -21.12 -19.97 -3.42
CA MET A 361 -20.56 -19.93 -2.06
C MET A 361 -20.90 -21.19 -1.25
N VAL A 362 -22.14 -21.68 -1.35
CA VAL A 362 -22.62 -22.86 -0.62
C VAL A 362 -22.27 -24.17 -1.33
N SER A 363 -21.88 -24.13 -2.61
CA SER A 363 -21.46 -25.32 -3.35
C SER A 363 -20.18 -25.98 -2.78
N HIS A 364 -19.91 -27.19 -3.27
CA HIS A 364 -18.67 -27.93 -3.05
C HIS A 364 -17.59 -27.68 -4.12
N VAL A 365 -17.78 -26.64 -4.96
CA VAL A 365 -16.81 -26.30 -6.00
C VAL A 365 -15.55 -25.72 -5.35
N ARG A 366 -14.38 -26.24 -5.71
CA ARG A 366 -13.11 -25.80 -5.15
C ARG A 366 -12.63 -24.50 -5.82
N PHE A 367 -12.20 -23.54 -5.02
CA PHE A 367 -11.64 -22.27 -5.46
C PHE A 367 -10.29 -21.99 -4.79
N VAL A 368 -9.38 -21.35 -5.52
CA VAL A 368 -8.05 -21.03 -5.00
C VAL A 368 -8.09 -19.71 -4.24
N HIS A 369 -7.39 -19.64 -3.11
CA HIS A 369 -7.23 -18.43 -2.31
C HIS A 369 -6.40 -17.38 -3.07
N PHE A 370 -6.98 -16.20 -3.28
CA PHE A 370 -6.32 -15.11 -4.02
C PHE A 370 -4.99 -14.68 -3.38
N GLY A 371 -5.01 -14.28 -2.09
CA GLY A 371 -3.80 -13.80 -1.40
C GLY A 371 -2.69 -14.82 -1.16
N ARG A 372 -3.02 -16.05 -0.78
CA ARG A 372 -2.03 -17.08 -0.41
C ARG A 372 -1.39 -17.78 -1.61
N VAL A 373 -2.16 -17.99 -2.69
CA VAL A 373 -1.69 -18.73 -3.87
C VAL A 373 -1.43 -17.79 -5.03
N ILE A 374 -2.47 -17.14 -5.57
CA ILE A 374 -2.38 -16.34 -6.81
C ILE A 374 -1.39 -15.18 -6.65
N LEU A 375 -1.53 -14.40 -5.58
CA LEU A 375 -0.69 -13.23 -5.33
C LEU A 375 0.77 -13.60 -5.07
N ARG A 376 1.04 -14.73 -4.42
CA ARG A 376 2.41 -15.19 -4.09
C ARG A 376 3.15 -15.73 -5.31
N GLN A 377 2.43 -16.34 -6.25
CA GLN A 377 2.99 -16.93 -7.47
C GLN A 377 3.10 -15.91 -8.62
N THR A 378 2.44 -14.76 -8.51
CA THR A 378 2.51 -13.71 -9.54
C THR A 378 3.86 -12.98 -9.46
N PRO A 379 4.63 -12.88 -10.57
CA PRO A 379 5.87 -12.11 -10.60
C PRO A 379 5.65 -10.65 -10.20
N LYS A 380 6.54 -10.09 -9.37
CA LYS A 380 6.43 -8.71 -8.85
C LYS A 380 6.21 -7.65 -9.95
N PRO A 381 6.91 -7.66 -11.10
CA PRO A 381 6.66 -6.67 -12.16
C PRO A 381 5.24 -6.71 -12.71
N ILE A 382 4.69 -7.92 -12.91
CA ILE A 382 3.33 -8.13 -13.40
C ILE A 382 2.32 -7.65 -12.34
N PHE A 383 2.56 -7.95 -11.06
CA PHE A 383 1.70 -7.49 -9.98
C PHE A 383 1.60 -5.96 -9.92
N PHE A 384 2.74 -5.26 -10.00
CA PHE A 384 2.74 -3.79 -10.00
C PHE A 384 2.08 -3.20 -11.24
N LEU A 385 2.28 -3.82 -12.42
CA LEU A 385 1.65 -3.39 -13.66
C LEU A 385 0.11 -3.55 -13.62
N VAL A 386 -0.38 -4.70 -13.16
CA VAL A 386 -1.82 -4.97 -12.99
C VAL A 386 -2.44 -4.02 -11.97
N SER A 387 -1.79 -3.83 -10.82
CA SER A 387 -2.28 -2.92 -9.77
C SER A 387 -2.33 -1.46 -10.26
N SER A 388 -1.28 -0.99 -10.94
CA SER A 388 -1.25 0.35 -11.54
C SER A 388 -2.37 0.54 -12.56
N THR A 389 -2.58 -0.45 -13.43
CA THR A 389 -3.66 -0.42 -14.44
C THR A 389 -5.04 -0.34 -13.79
N ILE A 390 -5.28 -1.14 -12.74
CA ILE A 390 -6.54 -1.10 -11.99
C ILE A 390 -6.76 0.27 -11.35
N ILE A 391 -5.74 0.84 -10.68
CA ILE A 391 -5.82 2.16 -10.03
C ILE A 391 -6.12 3.26 -11.05
N ILE A 392 -5.41 3.27 -12.19
CA ILE A 392 -5.63 4.24 -13.27
C ILE A 392 -7.06 4.10 -13.80
N THR A 393 -7.52 2.87 -14.03
CA THR A 393 -8.86 2.60 -14.55
C THR A 393 -9.94 3.06 -13.57
N ILE A 394 -9.81 2.75 -12.28
CA ILE A 394 -10.73 3.22 -11.23
C ILE A 394 -10.73 4.75 -11.18
N THR A 395 -9.55 5.38 -11.19
CA THR A 395 -9.42 6.85 -11.13
C THR A 395 -10.08 7.51 -12.34
N PHE A 396 -9.85 6.97 -13.54
CA PHE A 396 -10.49 7.43 -14.77
C PHE A 396 -12.01 7.30 -14.69
N ILE A 397 -12.52 6.15 -14.25
CA ILE A 397 -13.96 5.89 -14.11
C ILE A 397 -14.61 6.81 -13.09
N LEU A 398 -13.97 7.05 -11.95
CA LEU A 398 -14.46 7.99 -10.93
C LEU A 398 -14.49 9.43 -11.48
N LYS A 399 -13.52 9.80 -12.33
CA LYS A 399 -13.48 11.12 -12.98
C LYS A 399 -14.55 11.27 -14.06
N THR A 400 -14.81 10.22 -14.85
CA THR A 400 -15.87 10.23 -15.87
C THR A 400 -17.27 10.05 -15.29
N LYS A 401 -17.39 9.68 -14.01
CA LYS A 401 -18.65 9.41 -13.30
C LYS A 401 -19.52 8.34 -13.97
N ASN A 402 -18.92 7.45 -14.76
CA ASN A 402 -19.64 6.37 -15.44
C ASN A 402 -19.72 5.14 -14.52
N SER A 403 -20.87 4.95 -13.86
CA SER A 403 -21.11 3.86 -12.91
C SER A 403 -21.16 2.48 -13.56
N GLU A 404 -21.62 2.37 -14.81
CA GLU A 404 -21.72 1.08 -15.50
C GLU A 404 -20.33 0.53 -15.83
N MET A 405 -19.43 1.38 -16.33
CA MET A 405 -18.03 1.01 -16.56
C MET A 405 -17.36 0.49 -15.27
N PHE A 406 -17.67 1.12 -14.13
CA PHE A 406 -17.18 0.64 -12.83
C PHE A 406 -17.69 -0.78 -12.53
N GLY A 407 -18.99 -1.02 -12.74
CA GLY A 407 -19.58 -2.34 -12.54
C GLY A 407 -19.00 -3.41 -13.45
N TYR A 408 -18.80 -3.12 -14.74
CA TYR A 408 -18.14 -4.03 -15.67
C TYR A 408 -16.70 -4.34 -15.27
N LEU A 409 -15.95 -3.34 -14.77
CA LEU A 409 -14.60 -3.56 -14.24
C LEU A 409 -14.63 -4.55 -13.07
N VAL A 410 -15.53 -4.34 -12.10
CA VAL A 410 -15.70 -5.23 -10.95
C VAL A 410 -16.05 -6.66 -11.41
N LEU A 411 -17.06 -6.83 -12.27
CA LEU A 411 -17.46 -8.14 -12.77
C LEU A 411 -16.34 -8.85 -13.53
N SER A 412 -15.66 -8.13 -14.43
CA SER A 412 -14.53 -8.67 -15.19
C SER A 412 -13.39 -9.13 -14.28
N SER A 413 -13.14 -8.42 -13.17
CA SER A 413 -12.10 -8.80 -12.20
C SER A 413 -12.43 -10.12 -11.48
N VAL A 414 -13.70 -10.36 -11.14
CA VAL A 414 -14.13 -11.61 -10.49
C VAL A 414 -14.11 -12.77 -11.47
N ILE A 415 -14.54 -12.56 -12.72
CA ILE A 415 -14.47 -13.56 -13.78
C ILE A 415 -13.01 -13.96 -14.02
N LEU A 416 -12.10 -12.98 -14.13
CA LEU A 416 -10.67 -13.23 -14.27
C LEU A 416 -10.12 -14.03 -13.07
N TYR A 417 -10.50 -13.66 -11.85
CA TYR A 417 -10.15 -14.42 -10.64
C TYR A 417 -10.61 -15.89 -10.74
N MET A 418 -11.86 -16.15 -11.14
CA MET A 418 -12.38 -17.52 -11.25
C MET A 418 -11.65 -18.32 -12.34
N ILE A 419 -11.36 -17.72 -13.50
CA ILE A 419 -10.65 -18.37 -14.61
C ILE A 419 -9.21 -18.70 -14.21
N VAL A 420 -8.49 -17.71 -13.66
CA VAL A 420 -7.11 -17.88 -13.20
C VAL A 420 -7.05 -18.90 -12.07
N GLY A 421 -7.96 -18.81 -11.10
CA GLY A 421 -8.07 -19.75 -9.99
C GLY A 421 -8.29 -21.19 -10.46
N ARG A 422 -9.15 -21.43 -11.46
CA ARG A 422 -9.37 -22.76 -12.05
C ARG A 422 -8.11 -23.32 -12.72
N LYS A 423 -7.35 -22.49 -13.44
CA LYS A 423 -6.08 -22.91 -14.06
C LYS A 423 -5.03 -23.31 -13.04
N TRP A 424 -4.96 -22.58 -11.92
CA TRP A 424 -4.03 -22.92 -10.82
C TRP A 424 -4.49 -24.13 -10.03
N LEU A 425 -5.79 -24.29 -9.80
CA LEU A 425 -6.33 -25.48 -9.14
C LEU A 425 -5.98 -26.76 -9.92
N ALA A 426 -5.96 -26.70 -11.25
CA ALA A 426 -5.56 -27.85 -12.08
C ALA A 426 -4.07 -28.21 -11.99
N ARG A 427 -3.24 -27.34 -11.37
CA ARG A 427 -1.80 -27.54 -11.18
C ARG A 427 -1.43 -27.98 -9.75
N ILE A 428 -2.39 -27.91 -8.82
CA ILE A 428 -2.29 -28.34 -7.41
C ILE A 428 -2.95 -29.72 -7.32
#